data_AF-A0AAN0LVK5-F1
#
_entry.id   AF-A0AAN0LVK5-F1
#
_cell.length_a   1.000
_cell.length_b   1.000
_cell.length_c   1.000
_cell.angle_alpha   90.00
_cell.angle_beta   90.00
_cell.angle_gamma   90.00
#
_symmetry.space_group_name_H-M   'P 1'
#
loop_
_entity.id
_entity.type
_entity.pdbx_description
1 polymer ?
#
loop_
_entity_poly.entity_id
_entity_poly.type
_entity_poly.pdbx_seq_one_letter_code
_entity_poly.pdbx_strand_id
1 'polypeptide(L)'
;MKYISEAQIKEVVTMPMALDIFRQAYLENVQGLIYTGDRIVMPIIDVENDAQWLTAISKTKPYFGSKFSSVFPKNLTKGLPSVISTISLYSNQTGELEAFFGSKLSSDH
;
A
#
# COMPACT_ATOMS: atom_id res chain seq x y z
N MET A 1 -10.11 -0.20 14.82
CA MET A 1 -9.88 -0.17 13.36
C MET A 1 -10.61 1.02 12.73
N LYS A 2 -9.88 1.90 12.03
CA LYS A 2 -10.39 3.05 11.28
C LYS A 2 -10.40 2.71 9.79
N TYR A 3 -11.49 2.99 9.09
CA TYR A 3 -11.52 2.95 7.62
C TYR A 3 -11.21 4.34 7.06
N ILE A 4 -10.25 4.43 6.15
CA ILE A 4 -9.84 5.69 5.52
C ILE A 4 -10.01 5.52 4.01
N SER A 5 -10.92 6.30 3.45
CA SER A 5 -11.21 6.30 2.02
C SER A 5 -10.15 7.08 1.24
N GLU A 6 -10.05 6.80 -0.06
CA GLU A 6 -9.16 7.54 -0.96
C GLU A 6 -9.44 9.05 -0.98
N ALA A 7 -10.71 9.46 -0.89
CA ALA A 7 -11.07 10.87 -0.82
C ALA A 7 -10.46 11.55 0.42
N GLN A 8 -10.54 10.90 1.58
CA GLN A 8 -9.92 11.39 2.81
C GLN A 8 -8.39 11.42 2.73
N ILE A 9 -7.77 10.47 2.01
CA ILE A 9 -6.32 10.50 1.76
C ILE A 9 -5.97 11.72 0.89
N LYS A 10 -6.73 11.98 -0.18
CA LYS A 10 -6.51 13.10 -1.10
C LYS A 10 -6.66 14.47 -0.42
N GLU A 11 -7.49 14.57 0.61
CA GLU A 11 -7.65 15.80 1.41
C GLU A 11 -6.46 16.11 2.31
N VAL A 12 -5.69 15.09 2.73
CA VAL A 12 -4.66 15.22 3.76
C VAL A 12 -3.25 15.05 3.21
N VAL A 13 -3.05 14.13 2.27
CA VAL A 13 -1.73 13.76 1.75
C VAL A 13 -1.39 14.59 0.52
N THR A 14 -0.34 15.39 0.62
CA THR A 14 0.20 16.18 -0.48
C THR A 14 1.52 15.59 -1.00
N MET A 15 1.88 15.91 -2.24
CA MET A 15 3.16 15.45 -2.82
C MET A 15 4.39 15.88 -2.02
N PRO A 16 4.51 17.13 -1.51
CA PRO A 16 5.62 17.51 -0.65
C PRO A 16 5.74 16.65 0.62
N MET A 17 4.61 16.40 1.30
CA MET A 17 4.58 15.51 2.47
C MET A 17 5.05 14.10 2.11
N ALA A 18 4.57 13.56 0.98
CA ALA A 18 4.93 12.23 0.54
C ALA A 18 6.44 12.10 0.23
N LEU A 19 7.03 13.09 -0.48
CA LEU A 19 8.43 13.07 -0.87
C LEU A 19 9.39 13.02 0.33
N ASP A 20 9.11 13.81 1.36
CA ASP A 20 9.94 13.82 2.57
C ASP A 20 9.85 12.50 3.34
N ILE A 21 8.65 11.94 3.43
CA ILE A 21 8.43 10.61 4.03
C ILE A 21 9.15 9.52 3.23
N PHE A 22 9.09 9.54 1.89
CA PHE A 22 9.82 8.58 1.06
C PHE A 22 11.33 8.69 1.26
N ARG A 23 11.89 9.90 1.22
CA ARG A 23 13.33 10.11 1.44
C ARG A 23 13.76 9.54 2.78
N GLN A 24 13.01 9.82 3.84
CA GLN A 24 13.31 9.30 5.17
C GLN A 24 13.20 7.77 5.21
N ALA A 25 12.17 7.18 4.60
CA ALA A 25 12.01 5.73 4.54
C ALA A 25 13.17 5.04 3.80
N TYR A 26 13.68 5.62 2.71
CA TYR A 26 14.87 5.10 2.03
C TYR A 26 16.11 5.12 2.94
N LEU A 27 16.34 6.22 3.66
CA LEU A 27 17.46 6.33 4.60
C LEU A 27 17.33 5.31 5.74
N GLU A 28 16.14 5.18 6.32
CA GLU A 28 15.86 4.20 7.38
C GLU A 28 16.05 2.76 6.88
N ASN A 29 15.68 2.47 5.63
CA ASN A 29 15.89 1.15 5.03
C ASN A 29 17.38 0.82 4.89
N VAL A 30 18.19 1.76 4.40
CA VAL A 30 19.67 1.59 4.30
C VAL A 30 20.31 1.37 5.67
N GLN A 31 19.74 1.97 6.73
CA GLN A 31 20.19 1.80 8.11
C GLN A 31 19.68 0.50 8.77
N GLY A 32 18.89 -0.33 8.08
CA GLY A 32 18.29 -1.54 8.64
C GLY A 32 17.18 -1.28 9.66
N LEU A 33 16.59 -0.07 9.63
CA LEU A 33 15.46 0.35 10.47
C LEU A 33 14.10 0.01 9.86
N ILE A 34 14.07 -0.36 8.58
CA ILE A 34 12.91 -0.94 7.92
C ILE A 34 13.25 -2.37 7.53
N TYR A 35 12.32 -3.28 7.77
CA TYR A 35 12.34 -4.63 7.24
C TYR A 35 11.22 -4.76 6.20
N THR A 36 11.58 -5.06 4.96
CA THR A 36 10.63 -5.38 3.89
C THR A 36 10.59 -6.88 3.69
N GLY A 37 9.40 -7.47 3.76
CA GLY A 37 9.24 -8.86 3.36
C GLY A 37 9.32 -9.01 1.85
N ASP A 38 9.60 -10.23 1.40
CA ASP A 38 9.55 -10.54 -0.04
C ASP A 38 8.16 -10.21 -0.59
N ARG A 39 8.15 -9.62 -1.79
CA ARG A 39 6.90 -9.38 -2.50
C ARG A 39 6.34 -10.73 -2.94
N ILE A 40 5.14 -11.04 -2.48
CA ILE A 40 4.38 -12.18 -2.99
C ILE A 40 3.65 -11.69 -4.24
N VAL A 41 3.86 -12.37 -5.37
CA VAL A 41 3.08 -12.19 -6.59
C VAL A 41 2.40 -13.51 -6.89
N MET A 42 1.07 -13.48 -6.95
CA MET A 42 0.25 -14.65 -7.18
C MET A 42 -0.60 -14.42 -8.43
N PRO A 43 -0.40 -15.20 -9.50
CA PRO A 43 -1.33 -15.20 -10.62
C PRO A 43 -2.74 -15.50 -10.13
N ILE A 44 -3.72 -14.74 -10.62
CA ILE A 44 -5.12 -14.99 -10.32
C ILE A 44 -5.65 -15.93 -11.39
N ILE A 45 -5.95 -17.18 -11.01
CA ILE A 45 -6.37 -18.25 -11.93
C ILE A 45 -5.21 -18.52 -12.92
N ASP A 46 -5.45 -18.52 -14.21
CA ASP A 46 -4.49 -18.89 -15.27
C ASP A 46 -4.30 -17.74 -16.27
N VAL A 47 -4.57 -16.50 -15.84
CA VAL A 47 -4.64 -15.31 -16.69
C VAL A 47 -3.59 -14.26 -16.33
N GLU A 48 -3.43 -13.27 -17.22
CA GLU A 48 -2.51 -12.11 -17.12
C GLU A 48 -2.72 -11.18 -15.90
N ASN A 49 -3.59 -11.56 -14.96
CA ASN A 49 -3.90 -10.78 -13.76
C ASN A 49 -3.14 -11.35 -12.57
N ASP A 50 -2.73 -10.46 -11.66
CA ASP A 50 -2.00 -10.88 -10.48
C ASP A 50 -2.48 -10.17 -9.21
N ALA A 51 -2.30 -10.86 -8.11
CA ALA A 51 -2.44 -10.37 -6.76
C ALA A 51 -1.05 -10.19 -6.16
N GLN A 52 -0.81 -9.04 -5.52
CA GLN A 52 0.48 -8.69 -4.95
C GLN A 52 0.33 -8.35 -3.48
N TRP A 53 1.19 -8.91 -2.65
CA TRP A 53 1.34 -8.50 -1.26
C TRP A 53 2.74 -7.93 -1.06
N LEU A 54 2.78 -6.72 -0.52
CA LEU A 54 3.99 -6.05 -0.09
C LEU A 54 3.88 -5.80 1.41
N THR A 55 4.87 -6.20 2.19
CA THR A 55 4.87 -6.02 3.65
C THR A 55 6.09 -5.21 4.06
N ALA A 56 5.89 -4.34 5.04
CA ALA A 56 6.98 -3.55 5.61
C ALA A 56 6.75 -3.32 7.11
N ILE A 57 7.82 -3.45 7.87
CA ILE A 57 7.87 -3.18 9.30
C ILE A 57 8.89 -2.06 9.51
N SER A 58 8.48 -0.98 10.17
CA SER A 58 9.42 0.04 10.64
C SER A 58 9.75 -0.19 12.11
N LYS A 59 11.03 -0.11 12.46
CA LYS A 59 11.50 -0.11 13.85
C LYS A 59 11.38 1.25 14.54
N THR A 60 11.19 2.32 13.76
CA THR A 60 11.14 3.71 14.25
C THR A 60 9.72 4.28 14.34
N LYS A 61 8.74 3.58 13.77
CA LYS A 61 7.32 3.96 13.82
C LYS A 61 6.54 2.96 14.67
N PRO A 62 5.45 3.37 15.33
CA PRO A 62 4.63 2.49 16.16
C PRO A 62 3.73 1.54 15.35
N TYR A 63 4.03 1.34 14.05
CA TYR A 63 3.16 0.63 13.13
C TYR A 63 3.95 -0.27 12.17
N PHE A 64 3.33 -1.36 11.75
CA PHE A 64 3.72 -2.14 10.57
C PHE A 64 2.53 -2.30 9.63
N GLY A 65 2.77 -2.70 8.38
CA GLY A 65 1.67 -2.78 7.43
C GLY A 65 1.91 -3.70 6.25
N SER A 66 0.81 -3.90 5.52
CA SER A 66 0.83 -4.57 4.24
C SER A 66 0.02 -3.79 3.20
N LYS A 67 0.49 -3.81 1.96
CA LYS A 67 -0.26 -3.38 0.79
C LYS A 67 -0.66 -4.62 0.01
N PHE A 68 -1.96 -4.74 -0.25
CA PHE A 68 -2.49 -5.65 -1.25
C PHE A 68 -2.76 -4.87 -2.53
N SER A 69 -2.37 -5.42 -3.68
CA SER A 69 -2.71 -4.89 -5.00
C SER A 69 -3.26 -5.99 -5.88
N SER A 70 -4.40 -5.71 -6.50
CA SER A 70 -4.93 -6.49 -7.62
C SER A 70 -4.60 -5.77 -8.91
N VAL A 71 -3.90 -6.46 -9.82
CA VAL A 71 -3.47 -5.93 -11.11
C VAL A 71 -4.25 -6.64 -12.20
N PHE A 72 -5.09 -5.89 -12.89
CA PHE A 72 -5.97 -6.35 -13.95
C PHE A 72 -5.82 -5.39 -15.15
N PRO A 73 -4.83 -5.61 -16.03
CA PRO A 73 -4.52 -4.67 -17.11
C PRO A 73 -5.74 -4.34 -17.99
N LYS A 74 -6.62 -5.33 -18.21
CA LYS A 74 -7.83 -5.18 -19.04
C LYS A 74 -8.99 -4.45 -18.35
N ASN A 75 -8.88 -4.06 -17.08
CA ASN A 75 -9.94 -3.32 -16.38
C ASN A 75 -10.27 -1.97 -17.02
N LEU A 76 -9.30 -1.34 -17.68
CA LEU A 76 -9.52 -0.07 -18.38
C LEU A 76 -10.62 -0.21 -19.46
N THR A 77 -10.72 -1.37 -20.13
CA THR A 77 -11.78 -1.66 -21.12
C THR A 77 -13.19 -1.74 -20.50
N LYS A 78 -13.26 -1.87 -19.17
CA LYS A 78 -14.50 -1.97 -18.38
C LYS A 78 -14.79 -0.69 -17.60
N GLY A 79 -14.03 0.39 -17.83
CA GLY A 79 -14.14 1.62 -17.04
C GLY A 79 -13.67 1.48 -15.59
N LEU A 80 -12.81 0.49 -15.30
CA LEU A 80 -12.24 0.26 -13.97
C LEU A 80 -10.74 0.54 -13.97
N PRO A 81 -10.15 0.92 -12.82
CA PRO A 81 -8.71 1.03 -12.66
C PRO A 81 -8.00 -0.31 -12.94
N SER A 82 -6.85 -0.23 -13.62
CA SER A 82 -5.97 -1.39 -13.85
C SER A 82 -5.34 -1.91 -12.55
N VAL A 83 -5.18 -1.04 -11.55
CA VAL A 83 -4.66 -1.38 -10.22
C VAL A 83 -5.64 -0.91 -9.16
N ILE A 84 -6.11 -1.84 -8.35
CA ILE A 84 -6.90 -1.56 -7.15
C ILE A 84 -6.11 -2.09 -5.96
N SER A 85 -5.91 -1.25 -4.95
CA SER A 85 -5.11 -1.62 -3.79
C SER A 85 -5.72 -1.22 -2.46
N THR A 86 -5.34 -1.96 -1.43
CA THR A 86 -5.66 -1.64 -0.05
C THR A 86 -4.39 -1.66 0.78
N ILE A 87 -4.37 -0.85 1.84
CA ILE A 87 -3.28 -0.85 2.82
C ILE A 87 -3.89 -1.18 4.17
N SER A 88 -3.28 -2.11 4.89
CA SER A 88 -3.59 -2.43 6.27
C SER A 88 -2.43 -1.99 7.15
N LEU A 89 -2.75 -1.28 8.24
CA LEU A 89 -1.79 -0.76 9.20
C LEU A 89 -2.11 -1.31 10.58
N TYR A 90 -1.12 -1.89 11.23
CA TYR A 90 -1.23 -2.62 12.48
C TYR A 90 -0.34 -1.98 13.54
N SER A 91 -0.76 -2.04 14.80
CA SER A 91 0.07 -1.68 15.94
C SER A 91 1.26 -2.63 16.04
N ASN A 92 2.48 -2.10 16.11
CA ASN A 92 3.67 -2.94 16.32
C ASN A 92 3.83 -3.43 17.77
N GLN A 93 2.93 -3.05 18.67
CA GLN A 93 2.91 -3.48 20.07
C GLN A 93 1.89 -4.59 20.32
N THR A 94 0.70 -4.47 19.73
CA THR A 94 -0.42 -5.41 20.00
C THR A 94 -0.76 -6.31 18.81
N GLY A 95 -0.29 -5.97 17.61
CA GLY A 95 -0.69 -6.65 16.36
C GLY A 95 -2.12 -6.32 15.91
N GLU A 96 -2.83 -5.42 16.59
CA GLU A 96 -4.19 -5.04 16.23
C GLU A 96 -4.24 -4.23 14.92
N LEU A 97 -5.27 -4.47 14.12
CA LEU A 97 -5.54 -3.66 12.92
C LEU A 97 -6.08 -2.28 13.32
N GLU A 98 -5.26 -1.26 13.15
CA GLU A 98 -5.58 0.09 13.55
C GLU A 98 -6.22 0.89 12.43
N ALA A 99 -5.75 0.72 11.19
CA ALA A 99 -6.30 1.40 10.02
C ALA A 99 -6.33 0.52 8.76
N PHE A 100 -7.36 0.73 7.95
CA PHE A 100 -7.52 0.14 6.64
C PHE A 100 -7.80 1.23 5.62
N PHE A 101 -6.95 1.31 4.59
CA PHE A 101 -7.01 2.33 3.56
C PHE A 101 -7.49 1.72 2.25
N GLY A 102 -8.55 2.27 1.68
CA GLY A 102 -8.98 1.95 0.32
C GLY A 102 -8.29 2.86 -0.68
N SER A 103 -7.71 2.30 -1.75
CA SER A 103 -7.12 3.07 -2.84
C SER A 103 -7.49 2.48 -4.21
N LYS A 104 -8.04 3.31 -5.09
CA LYS A 104 -8.24 3.02 -6.51
C LYS A 104 -7.22 3.87 -7.27
N LEU A 105 -6.16 3.26 -7.77
CA LEU A 105 -5.23 3.98 -8.65
C LEU A 105 -5.81 3.96 -10.06
N SER A 106 -6.72 4.88 -10.37
CA SER A 106 -7.05 5.18 -11.76
C SER A 106 -5.86 5.91 -12.39
N SER A 107 -5.38 5.41 -13.53
CA SER A 107 -4.70 6.28 -14.47
C SER A 107 -5.76 7.25 -14.99
N ASP A 108 -5.75 8.48 -14.46
CA ASP A 108 -6.61 9.55 -14.97
C ASP A 108 -6.27 9.74 -16.46
N HIS A 109 -7.29 9.58 -17.31
CA HIS A 109 -7.27 9.99 -18.70
C HIS A 109 -7.92 11.36 -18.83
#